data_AF-A0A9P0FI82-F1
#
_entry.id   AF-A0A9P0FI82-F1
#
_cell.length_a   1.000
_cell.length_b   1.000
_cell.length_c   1.000
_cell.angle_alpha   90.00
_cell.angle_beta   90.00
_cell.angle_gamma   90.00
#
_symmetry.space_group_name_H-M   'P 1'
#
loop_
_entity.id
_entity.type
_entity.pdbx_description
1 polymer ?
#
loop_
_entity_poly.entity_id
_entity_poly.type
_entity_poly.pdbx_seq_one_letter_code
_entity_poly.pdbx_strand_id
1 'polypeptide(L)'
;MLLFLSFNLLLVAFKVNGWWDCDVREVFRICPGCPGYCQNRIPSQCFFPCAPGCTCLPGYLRDVYTGYCVERESCIKNQFMKPTQNVHQRLFYGD
;
A
#
# COMPACT_ATOMS: atom_id res chain seq x y z
N MET A 1 24.38 -19.32 30.47
CA MET A 1 24.99 -18.60 29.33
C MET A 1 24.64 -19.24 27.98
N LEU A 2 24.80 -20.56 27.81
CA LEU A 2 24.50 -21.28 26.56
C LEU A 2 23.00 -21.29 26.15
N LEU A 3 22.08 -21.20 27.11
CA LEU A 3 20.62 -21.10 26.85
C LEU A 3 20.19 -19.73 26.29
N PHE A 4 20.89 -18.65 26.65
CA PHE A 4 20.63 -17.32 26.09
C PHE A 4 21.14 -17.19 24.65
N LEU A 5 22.27 -17.84 24.35
CA LEU A 5 22.84 -17.85 22.99
C LEU A 5 21.94 -18.63 22.01
N SER A 6 21.32 -19.73 22.46
CA SER A 6 20.37 -20.50 21.65
C SER A 6 19.03 -19.79 21.43
N PHE A 7 18.52 -19.07 22.43
CA PHE A 7 17.29 -18.26 22.28
C PHE A 7 17.49 -17.13 21.26
N ASN A 8 18.65 -16.46 21.29
CA ASN A 8 18.98 -15.43 20.30
C ASN A 8 19.18 -16.01 18.90
N LEU A 9 19.78 -17.22 18.77
CA LEU A 9 19.96 -17.88 17.48
C LEU A 9 18.62 -18.29 16.83
N LEU A 10 17.64 -18.72 17.63
CA LEU A 10 16.27 -19.03 17.17
C LEU A 10 15.51 -17.77 16.70
N LEU A 11 15.72 -16.62 17.35
CA LEU A 11 15.12 -15.35 16.92
C LEU A 11 15.73 -14.83 15.61
N VAL A 12 17.03 -15.01 15.40
CA VAL A 12 17.73 -14.61 14.17
C VAL A 12 17.33 -15.47 12.97
N ALA A 13 17.01 -16.76 13.19
CA ALA A 13 16.55 -17.65 12.13
C ALA A 13 15.14 -17.33 11.60
N PHE A 14 14.34 -16.54 12.32
CA PHE A 14 12.91 -16.37 12.03
C PHE A 14 12.54 -15.16 11.15
N LYS A 15 13.49 -14.44 10.55
CA LYS A 15 13.19 -13.45 9.50
C LYS A 15 14.22 -13.47 8.39
N VAL A 16 14.14 -14.49 7.54
CA VAL A 16 14.61 -14.39 6.15
C VAL A 16 13.41 -14.58 5.22
N ASN A 17 12.41 -13.69 5.36
CA ASN A 17 11.42 -13.53 4.30
C ASN A 17 12.16 -12.86 3.13
N GLY A 18 12.09 -13.45 1.94
CA GLY A 18 12.70 -12.90 0.73
C GLY A 18 12.32 -11.43 0.56
N TRP A 19 13.18 -10.69 -0.16
CA TRP A 19 13.21 -9.22 -0.33
C TRP A 19 11.92 -8.58 -0.92
N TRP A 20 10.80 -9.28 -0.96
CA TRP A 20 9.53 -8.80 -1.51
C TRP A 20 8.36 -9.29 -0.66
N ASP A 21 8.34 -8.92 0.62
CA ASP A 21 7.19 -9.14 1.50
C ASP A 21 6.14 -8.07 1.15
N CYS A 22 5.16 -8.43 0.33
CA CYS A 22 4.06 -7.54 -0.03
C CYS A 22 2.96 -7.58 1.03
N ASP A 23 2.16 -6.51 1.12
CA ASP A 23 1.09 -6.44 2.10
C ASP A 23 -0.10 -7.36 1.73
N VAL A 24 -1.08 -7.44 2.61
CA VAL A 24 -2.32 -8.18 2.39
C VAL A 24 -3.00 -7.69 1.11
N ARG A 25 -3.38 -8.65 0.25
CA ARG A 25 -4.01 -8.42 -1.07
C ARG A 25 -3.10 -7.71 -2.08
N GLU A 26 -1.79 -7.83 -1.91
CA GLU A 26 -0.79 -7.44 -2.88
C GLU A 26 -0.01 -8.64 -3.43
N VAL A 27 0.60 -8.46 -4.59
CA VAL A 27 1.48 -9.44 -5.22
C VAL A 27 2.68 -8.74 -5.83
N PHE A 28 3.87 -9.30 -5.61
CA PHE A 28 5.08 -8.79 -6.24
C PHE A 28 5.06 -9.08 -7.73
N ARG A 29 5.34 -8.06 -8.54
CA ARG A 29 5.51 -8.19 -9.99
C ARG A 29 6.77 -7.45 -10.43
N ILE A 30 7.50 -8.03 -11.38
CA ILE A 30 8.68 -7.41 -12.00
C ILE A 30 8.28 -6.17 -12.81
N CYS A 31 7.11 -6.21 -13.43
CA CYS A 31 6.53 -5.12 -14.20
C CYS A 31 5.03 -5.07 -13.86
N PRO A 32 4.66 -4.45 -12.73
CA PRO A 32 3.25 -4.25 -12.41
C PRO A 32 2.65 -3.34 -13.48
N GLY A 33 1.44 -3.68 -13.93
CA GLY A 33 0.67 -2.78 -14.78
C GLY A 33 0.25 -1.52 -14.02
N CYS A 34 -0.56 -0.69 -14.68
CA CYS A 34 -1.11 0.52 -14.11
C CYS A 34 -1.82 0.29 -12.77
N PRO A 35 -1.38 0.92 -11.65
CA PRO A 35 -2.07 0.80 -10.39
C PRO A 35 -3.46 1.45 -10.48
N GLY A 36 -4.48 0.71 -10.06
CA GLY A 36 -5.83 1.24 -9.88
C GLY A 36 -5.99 1.86 -8.49
N TYR A 37 -6.55 3.07 -8.43
CA TYR A 37 -6.80 3.79 -7.17
C TYR A 37 -8.30 4.04 -6.95
N CYS A 38 -8.74 3.99 -5.69
CA CYS A 38 -10.14 4.22 -5.32
C CYS A 38 -10.68 5.58 -5.76
N GLN A 39 -9.85 6.63 -5.76
CA GLN A 39 -10.27 8.01 -6.03
C GLN A 39 -10.38 8.31 -7.54
N ASN A 40 -10.47 7.28 -8.40
CA ASN A 40 -10.43 7.37 -9.86
C ASN A 40 -9.29 8.26 -10.41
N ARG A 41 -8.22 8.38 -9.62
CA ARG A 41 -6.93 8.88 -10.07
C ARG A 41 -6.20 7.71 -10.70
N ILE A 42 -6.74 7.13 -11.76
CA ILE A 42 -5.88 6.38 -12.66
C ILE A 42 -4.93 7.44 -13.19
N PRO A 43 -3.62 7.43 -12.87
CA PRO A 43 -2.72 8.31 -13.58
C PRO A 43 -2.90 7.96 -15.06
N SER A 44 -3.28 8.95 -15.87
CA SER A 44 -3.52 8.77 -17.31
C SER A 44 -2.30 8.21 -18.04
N GLN A 45 -1.16 8.15 -17.37
CA GLN A 45 0.10 7.64 -17.84
C GLN A 45 0.72 6.77 -16.74
N CYS A 46 0.88 5.49 -17.05
CA CYS A 46 1.73 4.62 -16.27
C CYS A 46 3.16 4.91 -16.69
N PHE A 47 4.00 5.25 -15.72
CA PHE A 47 5.36 5.66 -16.01
C PHE A 47 6.11 4.48 -16.67
N PHE A 48 6.68 4.73 -17.84
CA PHE A 48 7.58 3.81 -18.52
C PHE A 48 9.02 4.32 -18.33
N PRO A 49 10.00 3.45 -18.04
CA PRO A 49 9.88 1.99 -17.90
C PRO A 49 9.16 1.56 -16.61
N CYS A 50 8.52 0.40 -16.62
CA CYS A 50 7.94 -0.19 -15.41
C CYS A 50 9.05 -0.62 -14.44
N ALA A 51 8.76 -0.54 -13.13
CA ALA A 51 9.68 -0.92 -12.06
C ALA A 51 9.12 -2.09 -11.24
N PRO A 52 9.96 -3.04 -10.79
CA PRO A 52 9.51 -4.11 -9.90
C PRO A 52 8.89 -3.58 -8.62
N GLY A 53 7.79 -4.18 -8.18
CA GLY A 53 7.12 -3.76 -6.95
C GLY A 53 5.84 -4.54 -6.66
N CYS A 54 5.27 -4.26 -5.48
CA CYS A 54 4.00 -4.82 -5.04
C CYS A 54 2.82 -4.07 -5.69
N THR A 55 1.89 -4.82 -6.27
CA THR A 55 0.65 -4.28 -6.84
C THR A 55 -0.56 -5.00 -6.28
N CYS A 56 -1.71 -4.33 -6.26
CA CYS A 56 -2.95 -4.94 -5.79
C CYS A 56 -3.32 -6.17 -6.62
N LEU A 57 -3.92 -7.17 -5.98
CA LEU A 57 -4.52 -8.30 -6.67
C LEU A 57 -5.63 -7.83 -7.65
N PRO A 58 -5.91 -8.60 -8.72
CA PRO A 58 -7.02 -8.29 -9.61
C PRO A 58 -8.34 -8.10 -8.85
N GLY A 59 -9.09 -7.04 -9.18
CA GLY A 59 -10.34 -6.68 -8.49
C GLY A 59 -10.17 -5.76 -7.27
N TYR A 60 -8.94 -5.58 -6.80
CA TYR A 60 -8.62 -4.66 -5.70
C TYR A 60 -8.07 -3.33 -6.23
N LEU A 61 -8.36 -2.26 -5.51
CA LEU A 61 -7.87 -0.90 -5.78
C LEU A 61 -7.14 -0.37 -4.55
N ARG A 62 -6.07 0.39 -4.78
CA ARG A 62 -5.32 1.02 -3.69
C ARG A 62 -6.09 2.23 -3.18
N ASP A 63 -6.40 2.26 -1.89
CA ASP A 63 -6.95 3.44 -1.25
C ASP A 63 -5.82 4.42 -0.95
N VAL A 64 -5.86 5.62 -1.53
CA VAL A 64 -4.81 6.64 -1.35
C VAL A 64 -4.69 7.11 0.10
N TYR A 65 -5.75 6.98 0.91
CA TYR A 65 -5.74 7.43 2.30
C TYR A 65 -5.09 6.45 3.25
N THR A 66 -5.36 5.16 3.06
CA THR A 66 -4.86 4.10 3.95
C THR A 66 -3.62 3.40 3.40
N GLY A 67 -3.40 3.49 2.10
CA GLY A 67 -2.36 2.74 1.39
C GLY A 67 -2.74 1.30 1.08
N TYR A 68 -3.83 0.75 1.61
CA TYR A 68 -4.19 -0.65 1.46
C TYR A 68 -4.97 -0.96 0.17
N CYS A 69 -4.84 -2.21 -0.30
CA CYS A 69 -5.65 -2.74 -1.40
C CYS A 69 -7.02 -3.20 -0.89
N VAL A 70 -8.05 -2.47 -1.28
CA VAL A 70 -9.45 -2.71 -0.88
C VAL A 70 -10.30 -3.13 -2.07
N GLU A 71 -11.42 -3.78 -1.80
CA GLU A 71 -12.40 -4.12 -2.84
C GLU A 71 -12.98 -2.84 -3.46
N ARG A 72 -13.30 -2.89 -4.76
CA ARG A 72 -13.83 -1.73 -5.48
C ARG A 72 -15.09 -1.16 -4.81
N GLU A 73 -15.95 -2.02 -4.28
CA GLU A 73 -17.18 -1.66 -3.57
C GLU A 73 -16.88 -0.93 -2.25
N SER A 74 -15.75 -1.28 -1.61
CA SER A 74 -15.28 -0.64 -0.38
C SER A 74 -14.72 0.77 -0.62
N CYS A 75 -14.20 1.05 -1.83
CA CYS A 75 -13.78 2.40 -2.20
C CYS A 75 -14.92 3.42 -2.07
N ILE A 76 -16.16 3.04 -2.38
CA ILE A 76 -17.32 3.93 -2.32
C ILE A 76 -17.65 4.26 -0.86
N LYS A 77 -17.61 3.27 0.04
CA LYS A 77 -17.90 3.44 1.48
C LYS A 77 -16.88 4.36 2.17
N ASN A 78 -15.60 4.22 1.85
CA ASN A 78 -14.53 5.05 2.42
C ASN A 78 -14.58 6.51 1.96
N GLN A 79 -15.24 6.83 0.85
CA GLN A 79 -15.41 8.22 0.38
C GLN A 79 -16.41 9.01 1.23
N PHE A 80 -17.40 8.33 1.80
CA PHE A 80 -18.42 8.93 2.66
C PHE A 80 -18.03 8.96 4.16
N MET A 81 -17.00 8.20 4.54
CA MET A 81 -16.39 8.25 5.89
C MET A 81 -15.16 9.15 5.96
N LYS A 82 -14.87 9.95 4.92
CA LYS A 82 -13.86 10.99 5.07
C LYS A 82 -14.42 12.03 6.02
N PRO A 83 -13.76 12.33 7.16
CA PRO A 83 -14.01 13.60 7.82
C PRO A 83 -13.75 14.65 6.73
N THR A 84 -14.72 15.52 6.49
CA THR A 84 -14.66 16.60 5.49
C THR A 84 -13.22 17.11 5.39
N GLN A 85 -12.51 16.77 4.31
CA GLN A 85 -11.15 17.23 4.06
C GLN A 85 -11.19 18.73 3.72
N ASN A 86 -11.44 19.53 4.75
CA ASN A 86 -11.41 20.99 4.75
C ASN A 86 -10.65 21.49 6.00
N VAL A 87 -9.58 20.79 6.39
CA VAL A 87 -8.67 21.24 7.46
C VAL A 87 -7.28 21.64 6.93
N HIS A 88 -6.92 21.28 5.69
CA HIS A 88 -5.62 21.69 5.10
C HIS A 88 -5.72 22.86 4.09
N GLN A 89 -6.92 23.35 3.75
CA GLN A 89 -7.07 24.51 2.85
C GLN A 89 -7.38 25.84 3.56
N ARG A 90 -7.33 25.88 4.90
CA ARG A 90 -7.56 27.11 5.69
C ARG A 90 -6.30 27.65 6.41
N LEU A 91 -5.10 27.18 6.05
CA LEU A 91 -3.83 27.68 6.61
C LEU A 91 -2.90 28.36 5.59
N PHE A 92 -3.35 28.61 4.36
CA PHE A 92 -2.50 29.26 3.33
C PHE A 92 -3.19 30.40 2.55
N TYR A 93 -4.33 30.92 3.03
CA TYR A 93 -4.86 32.20 2.55
C TYR A 93 -5.67 32.86 3.67
N GLY A 94 -4.95 33.55 4.55
CA GLY A 94 -5.47 34.30 5.67
C GLY A 94 -4.38 35.26 6.11
N ASP A 95 -4.70 36.55 5.96
CA ASP A 95 -3.92 37.78 6.20
C ASP A 95 -2.99 38.25 5.07
#